data_AF-A0A127FEK5-F1
#
_entry.id   AF-A0A127FEK5-F1
#
_cell.length_a   1.000
_cell.length_b   1.000
_cell.length_c   1.000
_cell.angle_alpha   90.00
_cell.angle_beta   90.00
_cell.angle_gamma   90.00
#
_symmetry.space_group_name_H-M   'P 1'
#
loop_
_entity.id
_entity.type
_entity.pdbx_description
1 polymer ?
#
loop_
_entity_poly.entity_id
_entity_poly.type
_entity_poly.pdbx_seq_one_letter_code
_entity_poly.pdbx_strand_id
1 'polypeptide(L)'
;MQNTHRPTRLKLRTRSRLLEIEFDDGACFELPFEYLRVYSPSAEVRGHGPGQETLQIGKHEVGITQMEPVGSYAVRLVFDDGHDSGLYTWSYLHELGRDREQKWARYLARLAELGIPYPTPAPRGR
;
A
#
# COMPACT_ATOMS: atom_id res chain seq x y z
N MET A 1 3.01 -22.35 -9.30
CA MET A 1 1.59 -22.32 -8.88
C MET A 1 1.47 -21.11 -7.96
N GLN A 2 0.80 -20.04 -8.40
CA GLN A 2 0.68 -18.84 -7.58
C GLN A 2 -0.34 -19.14 -6.48
N ASN A 3 0.11 -19.37 -5.25
CA ASN A 3 -0.77 -19.56 -4.10
C ASN A 3 -1.46 -18.23 -3.81
N THR A 4 -2.57 -17.97 -4.50
CA THR A 4 -3.42 -16.82 -4.25
C THR A 4 -4.21 -17.10 -2.99
N HIS A 5 -3.62 -16.76 -1.84
CA HIS A 5 -4.34 -16.77 -0.57
C HIS A 5 -5.52 -15.81 -0.69
N ARG A 6 -6.73 -16.31 -0.41
CA ARG A 6 -7.95 -15.48 -0.47
C ARG A 6 -8.12 -14.78 0.86
N PRO A 7 -8.46 -13.48 0.86
CA PRO A 7 -8.80 -12.81 2.10
C PRO A 7 -10.14 -13.36 2.62
N THR A 8 -10.16 -13.77 3.88
CA THR A 8 -11.36 -14.16 4.61
C THR A 8 -12.00 -12.95 5.28
N ARG A 9 -11.20 -11.94 5.64
CA ARG A 9 -11.69 -10.70 6.25
C ARG A 9 -10.87 -9.51 5.75
N LEU A 10 -11.57 -8.46 5.34
CA LEU A 10 -10.95 -7.16 5.08
C LEU A 10 -11.66 -6.12 5.93
N LYS A 11 -10.89 -5.38 6.70
CA LYS A 11 -11.39 -4.32 7.57
C LYS A 11 -10.61 -3.04 7.36
N LEU A 12 -11.32 -2.04 6.86
CA LEU A 12 -10.77 -0.72 6.64
C LEU A 12 -10.89 0.11 7.93
N ARG A 13 -9.76 0.46 8.55
CA ARG A 13 -9.72 1.30 9.75
C ARG A 13 -9.34 2.73 9.35
N THR A 14 -10.30 3.49 8.85
CA THR A 14 -10.08 4.89 8.42
C THR A 14 -9.54 5.80 9.52
N ARG A 15 -10.05 5.67 10.76
CA ARG A 15 -9.54 6.44 11.93
C ARG A 15 -8.06 6.18 12.23
N SER A 16 -7.61 4.93 12.07
CA SER A 16 -6.23 4.52 12.33
C SER A 16 -5.37 4.50 11.07
N ARG A 17 -5.95 4.77 9.89
CA ARG A 17 -5.33 4.65 8.57
C ARG A 17 -4.64 3.30 8.33
N LEU A 18 -5.32 2.22 8.73
CA LEU A 18 -4.84 0.84 8.61
C LEU A 18 -5.85 0.00 7.82
N LEU A 19 -5.35 -0.81 6.90
CA LEU A 19 -6.08 -1.89 6.27
C LEU A 19 -5.69 -3.19 6.96
N GLU A 20 -6.65 -3.80 7.64
CA GLU A 20 -6.49 -5.11 8.26
C GLU A 20 -7.02 -6.15 7.26
N ILE A 21 -6.17 -7.11 6.91
CA ILE A 21 -6.50 -8.19 5.98
C ILE A 21 -6.14 -9.52 6.63
N GLU A 22 -7.13 -10.40 6.73
CA GLU A 22 -6.99 -11.76 7.20
C GLU A 22 -7.15 -12.69 6.01
N PHE A 23 -6.23 -13.63 5.86
CA PHE A 23 -6.22 -14.62 4.80
C PHE A 23 -6.70 -15.98 5.31
N ASP A 24 -7.15 -16.82 4.38
CA ASP A 24 -7.63 -18.19 4.66
C ASP A 24 -6.56 -19.09 5.30
N ASP A 25 -5.29 -18.77 5.11
CA ASP A 25 -4.15 -19.45 5.73
C ASP A 25 -4.02 -19.15 7.25
N GLY A 26 -4.82 -18.22 7.77
CA GLY A 26 -4.71 -17.69 9.13
C GLY A 26 -3.73 -16.52 9.27
N ALA A 27 -3.07 -16.13 8.18
CA ALA A 27 -2.19 -14.96 8.16
C ALA A 27 -3.00 -13.67 8.28
N CYS A 28 -2.64 -12.83 9.25
CA CYS A 28 -3.26 -11.53 9.49
C CYS A 28 -2.23 -10.44 9.28
N PHE A 29 -2.54 -9.44 8.46
CA PHE A 29 -1.65 -8.33 8.17
C PHE A 29 -2.34 -6.99 8.41
N GLU A 30 -1.59 -6.07 9.01
CA GLU A 30 -2.00 -4.69 9.21
C GLU A 30 -1.14 -3.79 8.31
N LEU A 31 -1.76 -3.24 7.27
CA LEU A 31 -1.10 -2.46 6.25
C LEU A 31 -1.50 -0.98 6.38
N PRO A 32 -0.58 -0.07 6.74
CA PRO A 32 -0.84 1.35 6.73
C PRO A 32 -1.26 1.84 5.34
N PHE A 33 -2.16 2.83 5.30
CA PHE A 33 -2.58 3.43 4.03
C PHE A 33 -1.40 4.08 3.30
N GLU A 34 -0.45 4.68 4.02
CA GLU A 34 0.77 5.23 3.43
C GLU A 34 1.57 4.13 2.73
N TYR A 35 1.68 2.96 3.37
CA TYR A 35 2.44 1.83 2.86
C TYR A 35 1.80 1.28 1.59
N LEU A 36 0.48 1.10 1.59
CA LEU A 36 -0.26 0.71 0.40
C LEU A 36 -0.05 1.73 -0.72
N ARG A 37 -0.22 3.03 -0.44
CA ARG A 37 -0.09 4.09 -1.45
C ARG A 37 1.30 4.17 -2.07
N VAL A 38 2.35 4.00 -1.26
CA VAL A 38 3.76 3.98 -1.68
C VAL A 38 4.04 2.78 -2.56
N TYR A 39 3.51 1.60 -2.20
CA TYR A 39 3.66 0.35 -2.93
C TYR A 39 2.51 0.07 -3.91
N SER A 40 1.79 1.11 -4.34
CA SER A 40 0.65 0.98 -5.24
C SER A 40 1.12 0.61 -6.66
N PRO A 41 0.72 -0.56 -7.20
CA PRO A 41 1.18 -1.02 -8.52
C PRO A 41 0.60 -0.18 -9.66
N SER A 42 -0.47 0.57 -9.44
CA SER A 42 -1.07 1.43 -10.46
C SER A 42 -0.24 2.67 -10.78
N ALA A 43 0.78 3.00 -9.97
CA ALA A 43 1.77 4.01 -10.35
C ALA A 43 2.70 3.52 -11.48
N GLU A 44 2.69 2.23 -11.82
CA GLU A 44 3.56 1.63 -12.84
C GLU A 44 2.95 1.59 -14.27
N VAL A 45 1.73 2.09 -14.48
CA VAL A 45 1.19 2.16 -15.84
C VAL A 45 1.83 3.34 -16.60
N ARG A 46 3.00 3.02 -17.18
CA ARG A 46 3.85 3.80 -18.10
C ARG A 46 5.17 4.31 -17.49
N GLY A 47 6.05 3.37 -17.12
CA GLY A 47 7.47 3.57 -17.38
C GLY A 47 8.41 3.12 -16.26
N HIS A 48 9.30 2.21 -16.65
CA HIS A 48 10.56 1.82 -15.99
C HIS A 48 10.48 0.82 -14.83
N GLY A 49 11.32 -0.21 -14.97
CA GLY A 49 11.38 -1.40 -14.12
C GLY A 49 11.88 -1.18 -12.69
N PRO A 50 12.22 -2.28 -11.99
CA PRO A 50 12.45 -2.28 -10.55
C PRO A 50 13.53 -1.27 -10.15
N GLY A 51 13.17 -0.27 -9.35
CA GLY A 51 14.09 0.76 -8.86
C GLY A 51 13.90 2.19 -9.41
N GLN A 52 13.00 2.41 -10.37
CA GLN A 52 12.61 3.75 -10.86
C GLN A 52 11.21 4.18 -10.41
N GLU A 53 10.65 3.46 -9.43
CA GLU A 53 9.41 3.81 -8.77
C GLU A 53 9.55 5.22 -8.18
N THR A 54 8.72 6.17 -8.62
CA THR A 54 8.70 7.51 -8.02
C THR A 54 8.26 7.36 -6.57
N LEU A 55 9.23 7.49 -5.65
CA LEU A 55 9.00 7.39 -4.22
C LEU A 55 7.91 8.37 -3.82
N GLN A 56 6.75 7.84 -3.43
CA GLN A 56 5.66 8.68 -2.95
C GLN A 56 6.02 9.13 -1.53
N ILE A 57 6.19 10.43 -1.34
CA ILE A 57 6.55 11.04 -0.06
C ILE A 57 5.43 11.96 0.42
N GLY A 58 5.36 12.22 1.74
CA GLY A 58 4.33 13.08 2.31
C GLY A 58 2.91 12.49 2.22
N LYS A 59 2.79 11.17 1.98
CA LYS A 59 1.51 10.44 1.96
C LYS A 59 1.16 9.82 3.31
N HIS A 60 1.80 10.27 4.38
CA HIS A 60 1.54 9.79 5.74
C HIS A 60 0.08 10.01 6.18
N GLU A 61 -0.55 11.08 5.68
CA GLU A 61 -1.95 11.40 5.96
C GLU A 61 -2.94 10.82 4.94
N VAL A 62 -2.47 10.02 3.97
CA VAL A 62 -3.35 9.50 2.93
C VAL A 62 -4.46 8.65 3.54
N GLY A 63 -5.69 9.00 3.19
CA GLY A 63 -6.90 8.23 3.50
C GLY A 63 -7.22 7.25 2.37
N ILE A 64 -7.76 6.08 2.71
CA ILE A 64 -8.54 5.27 1.76
C ILE A 64 -10.00 5.63 2.01
N THR A 65 -10.65 6.16 0.98
CA THR A 65 -12.06 6.56 1.02
C THR A 65 -12.97 5.40 0.67
N GLN A 66 -12.54 4.55 -0.27
CA GLN A 66 -13.35 3.43 -0.76
C GLN A 66 -12.49 2.21 -1.09
N MET A 67 -13.07 1.03 -0.89
CA MET A 67 -12.47 -0.26 -1.24
C MET A 67 -13.49 -1.06 -2.03
N GLU A 68 -13.14 -1.43 -3.25
CA GLU A 68 -14.04 -2.15 -4.17
C GLU A 68 -13.39 -3.45 -4.64
N PRO A 69 -13.99 -4.62 -4.35
CA PRO A 69 -13.48 -5.88 -4.88
C PRO A 69 -13.59 -5.89 -6.40
N VAL A 70 -12.50 -6.27 -7.07
CA VAL A 70 -12.43 -6.40 -8.54
C VAL A 70 -12.39 -7.89 -8.87
N GLY A 71 -13.56 -8.41 -9.26
CA GLY A 71 -13.74 -9.84 -9.52
C GLY A 71 -13.49 -10.67 -8.26
N SER A 72 -12.68 -11.74 -8.38
CA SER A 72 -12.35 -12.64 -7.27
C SER A 72 -10.84 -12.73 -6.98
N TYR A 73 -10.03 -11.85 -7.56
CA TYR A 73 -8.57 -11.93 -7.51
C TYR A 73 -7.88 -10.65 -7.02
N ALA A 74 -8.61 -9.53 -6.94
CA ALA A 74 -8.06 -8.24 -6.58
C ALA A 74 -9.08 -7.33 -5.88
N VAL A 75 -8.57 -6.25 -5.32
CA VAL A 75 -9.34 -5.14 -4.76
C VAL A 75 -8.78 -3.82 -5.28
N ARG A 76 -9.69 -2.92 -5.65
CA ARG A 76 -9.39 -1.54 -5.96
C ARG A 76 -9.49 -0.72 -4.69
N LEU A 77 -8.43 0.01 -4.36
CA LEU A 77 -8.38 0.97 -3.25
C LEU A 77 -8.41 2.38 -3.82
N VAL A 78 -9.39 3.16 -3.37
CA VAL A 78 -9.57 4.57 -3.70
C VAL A 78 -8.99 5.39 -2.57
N PHE A 79 -7.97 6.19 -2.89
CA PHE A 79 -7.30 7.07 -1.96
C PHE A 79 -7.82 8.50 -2.08
N ASP A 80 -7.91 9.20 -0.95
CA ASP A 80 -8.41 10.57 -0.86
C ASP A 80 -7.52 11.61 -1.56
N ASP A 81 -6.24 11.27 -1.77
CA ASP A 81 -5.23 12.09 -2.47
C ASP A 81 -5.47 12.21 -3.99
N GLY A 82 -6.65 11.80 -4.47
CA GLY A 82 -7.01 11.79 -5.89
C GLY A 82 -6.51 10.57 -6.66
N HIS A 83 -6.15 9.48 -5.97
CA HIS A 83 -5.70 8.24 -6.60
C HIS A 83 -6.77 7.15 -6.46
N ASP A 84 -7.57 6.92 -7.51
CA ASP A 84 -8.68 5.95 -7.52
C ASP A 84 -8.36 4.64 -8.25
N SER A 85 -7.20 4.54 -8.89
CA SER A 85 -6.88 3.42 -9.77
C SER A 85 -6.09 2.28 -9.10
N GLY A 86 -5.82 2.34 -7.79
CA GLY A 86 -4.95 1.40 -7.09
C GLY A 86 -5.51 -0.03 -7.07
N LEU A 87 -5.04 -0.92 -7.96
CA LEU A 87 -5.51 -2.30 -8.06
C LEU A 87 -4.53 -3.25 -7.35
N TYR A 88 -4.98 -3.87 -6.27
CA TYR A 88 -4.17 -4.77 -5.45
C TYR A 88 -4.68 -6.19 -5.58
N THR A 89 -3.88 -7.08 -6.15
CA THR A 89 -4.21 -8.50 -6.20
C THR A 89 -4.05 -9.14 -4.82
N TRP A 90 -4.78 -10.21 -4.53
CA TRP A 90 -4.68 -10.90 -3.24
C TRP A 90 -3.27 -11.43 -2.96
N SER A 91 -2.63 -11.99 -3.99
CA SER A 91 -1.23 -12.44 -3.91
C SER A 91 -0.29 -11.28 -3.58
N TYR A 92 -0.51 -10.10 -4.16
CA TYR A 92 0.31 -8.93 -3.89
C TYR A 92 0.08 -8.37 -2.50
N LEU A 93 -1.17 -8.30 -2.02
CA LEU A 93 -1.44 -7.90 -0.62
C LEU A 93 -0.81 -8.86 0.39
N HIS A 94 -0.83 -10.15 0.09
CA HIS A 94 -0.19 -11.17 0.91
C HIS A 94 1.34 -10.99 0.94
N GLU A 95 1.97 -10.76 -0.21
CA GLU A 95 3.40 -10.43 -0.30
C GLU A 95 3.72 -9.13 0.46
N LEU A 96 2.92 -8.08 0.26
CA LEU A 96 3.10 -6.80 0.94
C LEU A 96 3.02 -6.92 2.46
N GLY A 97 2.15 -7.80 2.97
CA GLY A 97 2.05 -8.12 4.39
C GLY A 97 3.21 -8.95 4.90
N ARG A 98 3.60 -10.00 4.17
CA ARG A 98 4.71 -10.90 4.51
C ARG A 98 6.05 -10.18 4.54
N ASP A 99 6.33 -9.41 3.48
CA ASP A 99 7.58 -8.69 3.29
C ASP A 99 7.50 -7.25 3.82
N ARG A 100 6.45 -6.93 4.60
CA ARG A 100 6.20 -5.58 5.12
C ARG A 100 7.42 -4.99 5.80
N GLU A 101 8.05 -5.73 6.70
CA GLU A 101 9.22 -5.23 7.45
C GLU A 101 10.40 -4.94 6.52
N GLN A 102 10.67 -5.82 5.56
CA GLN A 102 11.77 -5.65 4.60
C GLN A 102 11.51 -4.51 3.61
N LYS A 103 10.31 -4.47 3.01
CA LYS A 103 9.90 -3.39 2.10
C LYS A 103 9.88 -2.07 2.85
N TRP A 104 9.30 -2.02 4.05
CA TRP A 104 9.28 -0.80 4.86
C TRP A 104 10.69 -0.32 5.24
N ALA A 105 11.58 -1.21 5.66
CA ALA A 105 12.98 -0.86 5.91
C ALA A 105 13.66 -0.30 4.66
N ARG A 106 13.40 -0.88 3.48
CA ARG A 106 13.88 -0.37 2.19
C ARG A 106 13.32 1.01 1.87
N TYR A 107 12.04 1.27 2.14
CA TYR A 107 11.44 2.58 1.99
C TYR A 107 12.10 3.63 2.89
N LEU A 108 12.31 3.31 4.17
CA LEU A 108 13.00 4.19 5.11
C LEU A 108 14.45 4.45 4.69
N ALA A 109 15.15 3.44 4.19
CA ALA A 109 16.50 3.60 3.63
C ALA A 109 16.48 4.56 2.44
N ARG A 110 15.53 4.40 1.50
CA ARG A 110 15.35 5.33 0.36
C ARG A 110 15.07 6.76 0.81
N LEU A 111 14.22 6.95 1.83
CA LEU A 111 13.98 8.28 2.40
C LEU A 111 15.27 8.89 2.96
N ALA A 112 16.06 8.11 3.70
CA ALA A 112 17.35 8.55 4.24
C ALA A 112 18.36 8.88 3.13
N GLU A 113 18.43 8.08 2.06
CA GLU A 113 19.28 8.37 0.88
C GLU A 113 18.91 9.69 0.20
N LEU A 114 17.62 10.05 0.20
CA LEU A 114 17.11 11.31 -0.33
C LEU A 114 17.17 12.47 0.67
N GLY A 115 17.62 12.23 1.91
CA GLY A 115 17.66 13.22 2.98
C GLY A 115 16.27 13.63 3.50
N ILE A 116 15.25 12.79 3.31
CA ILE A 116 13.88 13.05 3.72
C ILE A 116 13.67 12.47 5.13
N PRO A 117 13.31 13.30 6.14
CA PRO A 117 13.05 12.80 7.48
C PRO A 117 11.75 11.98 7.53
N TYR A 118 11.74 10.90 8.33
CA TYR A 118 10.54 10.14 8.68
C TYR A 118 10.13 10.40 10.14
N PRO A 119 8.83 10.61 10.45
CA PRO A 119 7.71 10.68 9.52
C PRO A 119 7.82 11.91 8.63
N THR A 120 7.62 11.74 7.30
CA THR A 120 7.68 12.87 6.37
C THR A 120 6.54 13.81 6.73
N PRO A 121 6.84 15.04 7.19
CA PRO A 121 5.78 15.99 7.50
C PRO A 121 4.99 16.22 6.22
N ALA A 122 3.66 16.15 6.31
CA ALA A 122 2.82 16.54 5.18
C ALA A 122 3.23 17.94 4.74
N PRO A 123 3.26 18.24 3.43
CA PRO A 123 3.58 19.56 2.96
C PRO A 123 2.60 20.53 3.63
N ARG A 124 3.11 21.36 4.56
CA ARG A 124 2.32 22.42 5.19
C ARG A 124 1.87 23.33 4.05
N GLY A 125 0.63 23.16 3.62
CA GLY A 125 -0.01 24.03 2.64
C GLY A 125 0.16 25.47 3.11
N ARG A 126 0.74 26.29 2.24
CA ARG A 126 0.80 27.74 2.39
C ARG A 126 -0.51 28.34 1.88
#